data_AF-B8M2J3-F1
#
_entry.id   AF-B8M2J3-F1
#
_cell.length_a   1.000
_cell.length_b   1.000
_cell.length_c   1.000
_cell.angle_alpha   90.00
_cell.angle_beta   90.00
_cell.angle_gamma   90.00
#
_symmetry.space_group_name_H-M   'P 1'
#
loop_
_entity.id
_entity.type
_entity.pdbx_description
1 polymer ?
#
loop_
_entity_poly.entity_id
_entity_poly.type
_entity_poly.pdbx_seq_one_letter_code
_entity_poly.pdbx_strand_id
1 'polypeptide(L)'
;MATDTPDLNLDAPSDLQDIPDTEMQLLPPPEATYPDKASLLAAVHAHGKVHGYRVVVKSSSTPNDKKPGRTSKVWLRCDRGGQYRPRNGLTEETRKRRRTSRLTDCPFSLLAAGTPGFWTLTVTDPAHNHGPVIERARPVIQKFKKGQIAAQPYDWPHDATFTPFTTALVIIDMQKDFCAPGGYLEYQGYDISPTRAIIPRLQNLLQNFRAAGFPIYHTREGHRPDLSTLSSRENHRSRNNPSALGIGSQGPLGRLLIRGEVGHDTIDELYPLPDEPVIDKPGRGAFAHTDFELLLRNKGVKNLLLTGVTTDVCISTTMREANDRGFDCVVVEDACAATEPSLHTSTLDSIKMEGGIFGAVTSSADVIQALENFKSVTVKKLAPQMAAQMGT
;
A
#
# COMPACT_ATOMS: atom_id res chain seq x y z
N MET A 1 -4.53 15.24 55.49
CA MET A 1 -5.22 14.24 54.64
C MET A 1 -4.63 14.38 53.25
N ALA A 2 -3.60 13.58 52.97
CA ALA A 2 -2.94 13.55 51.67
C ALA A 2 -3.76 12.63 50.76
N THR A 3 -4.20 13.14 49.62
CA THR A 3 -4.93 12.38 48.62
C THR A 3 -3.93 11.69 47.69
N ASP A 4 -3.90 10.36 47.75
CA ASP A 4 -3.17 9.48 46.86
C ASP A 4 -3.52 9.74 45.39
N THR A 5 -2.51 10.11 44.60
CA THR A 5 -2.51 9.95 43.15
C THR A 5 -2.26 8.49 42.80
N PRO A 6 -3.11 7.81 42.02
CA PRO A 6 -2.85 6.43 41.61
C PRO A 6 -1.68 6.41 40.61
N ASP A 7 -0.65 5.68 40.98
CA ASP A 7 0.55 5.36 40.21
C ASP A 7 0.15 4.63 38.92
N LEU A 8 0.24 5.34 37.78
CA LEU A 8 0.07 4.76 36.44
C LEU A 8 1.29 3.89 36.11
N ASN A 9 1.36 2.71 36.73
CA ASN A 9 2.17 1.60 36.23
C ASN A 9 1.55 1.11 34.91
N LEU A 10 1.98 1.73 33.81
CA LEU A 10 1.79 1.22 32.46
C LEU A 10 2.67 -0.02 32.28
N ASP A 11 2.20 -1.15 32.77
CA ASP A 11 2.62 -2.46 32.28
C ASP A 11 2.32 -2.50 30.78
N ALA A 12 3.36 -2.36 29.94
CA ALA A 12 3.22 -2.61 28.51
C ALA A 12 2.79 -4.07 28.33
N PRO A 13 1.59 -4.35 27.79
CA PRO A 13 1.19 -5.70 27.49
C PRO A 13 2.20 -6.29 26.51
N SER A 14 2.57 -7.56 26.68
CA SER A 14 3.25 -8.31 25.62
C SER A 14 2.45 -8.12 24.33
N ASP A 15 3.09 -7.60 23.26
CA ASP A 15 2.49 -7.32 21.94
C ASP A 15 1.90 -8.57 21.23
N LEU A 16 1.92 -9.73 21.89
CA LEU A 16 1.42 -11.00 21.42
C LEU A 16 0.48 -11.56 22.48
N GLN A 17 -0.78 -11.78 22.10
CA GLN A 17 -1.75 -12.56 22.86
C GLN A 17 -1.84 -13.94 22.21
N ASP A 18 -1.77 -15.00 23.01
CA ASP A 18 -2.14 -16.33 22.55
C ASP A 18 -3.66 -16.31 22.30
N ILE A 19 -4.07 -16.63 21.08
CA ILE A 19 -5.50 -16.74 20.74
C ILE A 19 -5.97 -18.08 21.28
N PRO A 20 -7.06 -18.15 22.08
CA PRO A 20 -7.67 -19.42 22.45
C PRO A 20 -8.12 -20.16 21.19
N ASP A 21 -7.76 -21.44 21.09
CA ASP A 21 -8.09 -22.43 20.06
C ASP A 21 -9.10 -21.96 19.00
N THR A 22 -8.57 -21.31 17.97
CA THR A 22 -9.23 -21.24 16.67
C THR A 22 -8.56 -22.29 15.80
N GLU A 23 -9.34 -23.17 15.19
CA GLU A 23 -8.99 -24.46 14.55
C GLU A 23 -7.95 -24.38 13.39
N MET A 24 -6.76 -23.83 13.64
CA MET A 24 -5.60 -23.93 12.75
C MET A 24 -4.54 -24.78 13.43
N GLN A 25 -4.52 -26.06 13.11
CA GLN A 25 -3.50 -27.00 13.56
C GLN A 25 -2.12 -26.51 13.06
N LEU A 26 -1.16 -26.34 13.96
CA LEU A 26 0.22 -26.01 13.59
C LEU A 26 0.85 -27.21 12.88
N LEU A 27 0.87 -27.17 11.55
CA LEU A 27 1.36 -28.28 10.75
C LEU A 27 2.90 -28.29 10.68
N PRO A 28 3.54 -29.46 10.90
CA PRO A 28 4.98 -29.60 10.68
C PRO A 28 5.34 -29.38 9.20
N PRO A 29 6.58 -28.95 8.89
CA PRO A 29 7.06 -28.94 7.51
C PRO A 29 7.07 -30.37 6.94
N PRO A 30 6.76 -30.55 5.66
CA PRO A 30 6.81 -31.87 5.03
C PRO A 30 8.24 -32.42 5.04
N GLU A 31 8.37 -33.72 5.32
CA GLU A 31 9.65 -34.41 5.18
C GLU A 31 10.09 -34.42 3.72
N ALA A 32 11.33 -34.01 3.47
CA ALA A 32 11.87 -33.85 2.13
C ALA A 32 13.40 -33.91 2.13
N THR A 33 13.95 -34.02 0.93
CA THR A 33 15.39 -33.97 0.67
C THR A 33 15.76 -32.63 0.03
N TYR A 34 16.92 -32.10 0.41
CA TYR A 34 17.45 -30.81 -0.01
C TYR A 34 18.91 -30.97 -0.46
N PRO A 35 19.37 -30.12 -1.41
CA PRO A 35 20.75 -30.19 -1.91
C PRO A 35 21.78 -29.81 -0.84
N ASP A 36 21.41 -28.96 0.11
CA ASP A 36 22.31 -28.46 1.14
C ASP A 36 21.57 -28.06 2.43
N LYS A 37 22.34 -27.80 3.49
CA LYS A 37 21.80 -27.39 4.80
C LYS A 37 21.06 -26.05 4.75
N ALA A 38 21.54 -25.10 3.96
CA ALA A 38 20.99 -23.75 3.93
C ALA A 38 19.61 -23.73 3.27
N SER A 39 19.45 -24.44 2.14
CA SER A 39 18.15 -24.61 1.47
C SER A 39 17.14 -25.34 2.36
N LEU A 40 17.57 -26.39 3.08
CA LEU A 40 16.73 -27.07 4.08
C LEU A 40 16.26 -26.12 5.18
N LEU A 41 17.17 -25.38 5.81
CA LEU A 41 16.81 -24.44 6.88
C LEU A 41 15.91 -23.31 6.39
N ALA A 42 16.13 -22.81 5.17
CA ALA A 42 15.28 -21.80 4.56
C ALA A 42 13.85 -22.32 4.35
N ALA A 43 13.68 -23.55 3.85
CA ALA A 43 12.37 -24.17 3.67
C ALA A 43 11.64 -24.36 5.02
N VAL A 44 12.35 -24.84 6.04
CA VAL A 44 11.80 -24.99 7.40
C VAL A 44 11.34 -23.66 7.99
N HIS A 45 12.16 -22.61 7.85
CA HIS A 45 11.80 -21.28 8.36
C HIS A 45 10.63 -20.66 7.59
N ALA A 46 10.59 -20.82 6.26
CA ALA A 46 9.49 -20.33 5.43
C ALA A 46 8.17 -21.02 5.81
N HIS A 47 8.18 -22.35 5.98
CA HIS A 47 7.01 -23.11 6.40
C HIS A 47 6.50 -22.66 7.77
N GLY A 48 7.40 -22.56 8.76
CA GLY A 48 7.03 -22.10 10.09
C GLY A 48 6.42 -20.70 10.08
N LYS A 49 6.98 -19.78 9.27
CA LYS A 49 6.44 -18.42 9.11
C LYS A 49 4.99 -18.43 8.57
N VAL A 50 4.69 -19.26 7.57
CA VAL A 50 3.34 -19.41 7.01
C VAL A 50 2.37 -19.99 8.05
N HIS A 51 2.83 -20.90 8.90
CA HIS A 51 2.00 -21.60 9.87
C HIS A 51 2.02 -20.96 11.26
N GLY A 52 2.66 -19.80 11.43
CA GLY A 52 2.62 -19.04 12.68
C GLY A 52 3.51 -19.58 13.80
N TYR A 53 4.63 -20.25 13.50
CA TYR A 53 5.62 -20.64 14.52
C TYR A 53 7.06 -20.47 14.01
N ARG A 54 8.01 -20.35 14.94
CA ARG A 54 9.42 -20.20 14.59
C ARG A 54 10.21 -21.43 14.98
N VAL A 55 11.09 -21.87 14.09
CA VAL A 55 12.02 -22.98 14.31
C VAL A 55 13.41 -22.43 14.59
N VAL A 56 14.10 -22.99 15.58
CA VAL A 56 15.45 -22.62 16.01
C VAL A 56 16.33 -23.86 16.15
N VAL A 57 17.64 -23.68 16.05
CA VAL A 57 18.62 -24.75 16.27
C VAL A 57 18.70 -25.05 17.77
N LYS A 58 18.37 -26.28 18.17
CA LYS A 58 18.58 -26.79 19.53
C LYS A 58 20.05 -27.17 19.75
N SER A 59 20.59 -27.93 18.80
CA SER A 59 21.98 -28.39 18.81
C SER A 59 22.38 -28.83 17.41
N SER A 60 23.68 -28.95 17.18
CA SER A 60 24.23 -29.50 15.93
C SER A 60 25.45 -30.36 16.20
N SER A 61 25.66 -31.36 15.36
CA SER A 61 26.83 -32.22 15.34
C SER A 61 27.39 -32.20 13.92
N THR A 62 28.50 -31.49 13.73
CA THR A 62 29.23 -31.46 12.46
C THR A 62 30.43 -32.41 12.57
N PRO A 63 30.72 -33.23 11.54
CA PRO A 63 31.92 -34.05 11.50
C PRO A 63 33.18 -33.18 11.59
N ASN A 64 34.21 -33.69 12.25
CA ASN A 64 35.53 -33.06 12.33
C ASN A 64 36.61 -34.11 12.02
N ASP A 65 37.86 -33.67 11.89
CA ASP A 65 39.00 -34.53 11.51
C ASP A 65 39.21 -35.72 12.47
N LYS A 66 38.65 -35.66 13.69
CA LYS A 66 38.71 -36.73 14.69
C LYS A 66 37.62 -37.80 14.54
N LYS A 67 36.63 -37.60 13.65
CA LYS A 67 35.49 -38.51 13.40
C LYS A 67 35.08 -38.53 11.92
N PRO A 68 35.95 -39.04 11.01
CA PRO A 68 35.65 -39.11 9.58
C PRO A 68 34.46 -40.04 9.29
N GLY A 69 33.66 -39.71 8.28
CA GLY A 69 32.56 -40.55 7.78
C GLY A 69 31.21 -40.41 8.49
N ARG A 70 31.06 -39.50 9.47
CA ARG A 70 29.77 -39.28 10.15
C ARG A 70 28.89 -38.30 9.35
N THR A 71 27.59 -38.52 9.30
CA THR A 71 26.62 -37.57 8.73
C THR A 71 26.47 -36.34 9.62
N SER A 72 26.39 -35.14 9.04
CA SER A 72 26.07 -33.92 9.81
C SER A 72 24.65 -34.00 10.32
N LYS A 73 24.42 -33.61 11.57
CA LYS A 73 23.07 -33.58 12.18
C LYS A 73 22.80 -32.22 12.80
N VAL A 74 21.59 -31.71 12.62
CA VAL A 74 21.08 -30.49 13.24
C VAL A 74 19.72 -30.81 13.83
N TRP A 75 19.63 -30.71 15.16
CA TRP A 75 18.37 -30.84 15.87
C TRP A 75 17.71 -29.47 15.94
N LEU A 76 16.51 -29.38 15.39
CA LEU A 76 15.71 -28.17 15.35
C LEU A 76 14.53 -28.32 16.32
N ARG A 77 14.03 -27.20 16.82
CA ARG A 77 12.87 -27.16 17.72
C ARG A 77 12.09 -25.87 17.55
N CYS A 78 10.89 -25.79 18.11
CA CYS A 78 10.17 -24.53 18.25
C CYS A 78 10.95 -23.54 19.15
N ASP A 79 10.88 -22.23 18.85
CA ASP A 79 11.47 -21.18 19.68
C ASP A 79 10.85 -21.07 21.08
N ARG A 80 9.61 -21.56 21.24
CA ARG A 80 8.92 -21.76 22.53
C ARG A 80 9.29 -23.07 23.24
N GLY A 81 10.20 -23.87 22.68
CA GLY A 81 10.61 -25.15 23.23
C GLY A 81 11.64 -25.05 24.37
N GLY A 82 11.51 -25.91 25.38
CA GLY A 82 12.37 -25.99 26.57
C GLY A 82 11.91 -25.11 27.72
N GLN A 83 12.66 -25.16 28.82
CA GLN A 83 12.33 -24.46 30.07
C GLN A 83 13.29 -23.31 30.34
N TYR A 84 12.78 -22.23 30.93
CA TYR A 84 13.61 -21.11 31.36
C TYR A 84 14.59 -21.58 32.42
N ARG A 85 15.87 -21.28 32.22
CA ARG A 85 16.92 -21.51 33.22
C ARG A 85 17.39 -20.16 33.75
N PRO A 86 17.22 -19.87 35.05
CA PRO A 86 17.63 -18.60 35.62
C PRO A 86 19.15 -18.41 35.47
N ARG A 87 19.58 -17.24 35.00
CA ARG A 87 20.99 -16.81 35.08
C ARG A 87 21.13 -15.89 36.29
N ASN A 88 22.18 -16.11 37.09
CA ASN A 88 22.58 -15.27 38.22
C ASN A 88 21.57 -15.21 39.38
N GLY A 89 20.83 -16.30 39.64
CA GLY A 89 19.91 -16.37 40.79
C GLY A 89 18.64 -15.52 40.68
N LEU A 90 18.41 -14.87 39.54
CA LEU A 90 17.17 -14.15 39.23
C LEU A 90 16.08 -15.16 38.83
N THR A 91 15.08 -15.31 39.68
CA THR A 91 13.82 -16.02 39.38
C THR A 91 12.89 -15.14 38.54
N GLU A 92 11.82 -15.71 37.98
CA GLU A 92 10.79 -14.90 37.31
C GLU A 92 10.20 -13.84 38.26
N GLU A 93 10.03 -14.16 39.56
CA GLU A 93 9.45 -13.22 40.53
C GLU A 93 10.38 -12.04 40.86
N THR A 94 11.70 -12.21 40.75
CA THR A 94 12.69 -11.23 41.22
C THR A 94 13.19 -10.28 40.13
N ARG A 95 12.60 -10.33 38.92
CA ARG A 95 13.08 -9.59 37.76
C ARG A 95 12.40 -8.21 37.62
N LYS A 96 13.19 -7.12 37.66
CA LYS A 96 12.74 -5.71 37.49
C LYS A 96 12.08 -5.36 36.14
N ARG A 97 12.22 -6.19 35.10
CA ARG A 97 11.56 -6.01 33.79
C ARG A 97 10.85 -7.29 33.39
N ARG A 98 9.51 -7.32 33.46
CA ARG A 98 8.67 -8.40 32.94
C ARG A 98 8.70 -8.41 31.40
N ARG A 99 9.69 -9.08 30.80
CA ARG A 99 9.44 -9.72 29.49
C ARG A 99 9.31 -11.19 29.84
N THR A 100 8.07 -11.67 29.89
CA THR A 100 7.75 -13.07 30.14
C THR A 100 8.56 -13.95 29.18
N SER A 101 9.15 -15.01 29.71
CA SER A 101 9.76 -16.02 28.86
C SER A 101 8.70 -16.56 27.89
N ARG A 102 8.99 -16.64 26.59
CA ARG A 102 8.09 -17.26 25.60
C ARG A 102 8.16 -18.78 25.59
N LEU A 103 8.97 -19.36 26.47
CA LEU A 103 9.16 -20.79 26.58
C LEU A 103 7.94 -21.43 27.23
N THR A 104 7.24 -22.29 26.50
CA THR A 104 6.07 -23.06 26.94
C THR A 104 6.37 -24.56 27.01
N ASP A 105 7.65 -24.92 26.98
CA ASP A 105 8.12 -26.30 26.85
C ASP A 105 7.51 -27.04 25.64
N CYS A 106 7.35 -26.33 24.53
CA CYS A 106 6.79 -26.88 23.29
C CYS A 106 7.58 -28.12 22.80
N PRO A 107 6.91 -29.25 22.52
CA PRO A 107 7.57 -30.52 22.19
C PRO A 107 8.07 -30.60 20.74
N PHE A 108 7.55 -29.75 19.85
CA PHE A 108 7.87 -29.73 18.42
C PHE A 108 9.38 -29.80 18.14
N SER A 109 9.78 -30.80 17.36
CA SER A 109 11.18 -31.04 17.03
C SER A 109 11.38 -31.67 15.66
N LEU A 110 12.49 -31.31 15.01
CA LEU A 110 12.90 -31.85 13.72
C LEU A 110 14.37 -32.29 13.78
N LEU A 111 14.73 -33.21 12.90
CA LEU A 111 16.11 -33.60 12.63
C LEU A 111 16.45 -33.33 11.17
N ALA A 112 17.43 -32.46 10.95
CA ALA A 112 18.06 -32.30 9.64
C ALA A 112 19.37 -33.09 9.63
N ALA A 113 19.49 -34.08 8.76
CA ALA A 113 20.69 -34.90 8.64
C ALA A 113 21.17 -34.93 7.20
N GLY A 114 22.47 -34.74 6.96
CA GLY A 114 22.96 -34.78 5.60
C GLY A 114 24.47 -34.78 5.46
N THR A 115 24.88 -35.11 4.24
CA THR A 115 26.22 -34.88 3.68
C THR A 115 26.10 -33.79 2.61
N PRO A 116 27.19 -33.13 2.21
CA PRO A 116 27.14 -32.20 1.07
C PRO A 116 26.47 -32.85 -0.14
N GLY A 117 25.46 -32.19 -0.73
CA GLY A 117 24.68 -32.70 -1.86
C GLY A 117 23.43 -33.52 -1.49
N PHE A 118 23.26 -33.95 -0.24
CA PHE A 118 22.10 -34.74 0.18
C PHE A 118 21.77 -34.53 1.67
N TRP A 119 20.71 -33.74 1.92
CA TRP A 119 20.19 -33.45 3.26
C TRP A 119 18.74 -33.87 3.39
N THR A 120 18.40 -34.63 4.42
CA THR A 120 17.04 -35.05 4.72
C THR A 120 16.49 -34.29 5.93
N LEU A 121 15.23 -33.89 5.85
CA LEU A 121 14.45 -33.37 6.96
C LEU A 121 13.50 -34.46 7.47
N THR A 122 13.58 -34.75 8.76
CA THR A 122 12.69 -35.69 9.46
C THR A 122 11.96 -34.96 10.58
N VAL A 123 10.66 -35.18 10.71
CA VAL A 123 9.85 -34.66 11.81
C VAL A 123 9.96 -35.65 12.98
N THR A 124 10.61 -35.24 14.07
CA THR A 124 10.79 -36.12 15.24
C THR A 124 9.66 -36.00 16.24
N ASP A 125 9.05 -34.83 16.35
CA ASP A 125 7.80 -34.61 17.07
C ASP A 125 6.98 -33.51 16.36
N PRO A 126 5.81 -33.83 15.78
CA PRO A 126 4.99 -32.86 15.07
C PRO A 126 4.15 -31.97 15.99
N ALA A 127 4.03 -32.29 17.28
CA ALA A 127 3.06 -31.66 18.16
C ALA A 127 3.52 -30.28 18.63
N HIS A 128 2.56 -29.34 18.69
CA HIS A 128 2.70 -28.06 19.38
C HIS A 128 1.71 -28.00 20.54
N ASN A 129 2.09 -27.35 21.63
CA ASN A 129 1.23 -27.11 22.80
C ASN A 129 0.78 -25.64 22.92
N HIS A 130 0.78 -24.93 21.79
CA HIS A 130 0.40 -23.53 21.69
C HIS A 130 -0.20 -23.26 20.31
N GLY A 131 -1.03 -22.22 20.20
CA GLY A 131 -1.57 -21.75 18.91
C GLY A 131 -0.56 -20.98 18.06
N PRO A 132 -0.93 -20.60 16.81
CA PRO A 132 -0.09 -19.77 15.95
C PRO A 132 0.15 -18.39 16.56
N VAL A 133 1.38 -17.91 16.39
CA VAL A 133 1.76 -16.53 16.71
C VAL A 133 1.40 -15.66 15.52
N ILE A 134 0.33 -14.89 15.69
CA ILE A 134 0.07 -13.75 14.80
C ILE A 134 0.93 -12.59 15.32
N GLU A 135 1.99 -12.24 14.60
CA GLU A 135 2.57 -10.92 14.77
C GLU A 135 1.47 -9.91 14.42
N ARG A 136 0.88 -9.26 15.44
CA ARG A 136 0.24 -7.97 15.17
C ARG A 136 1.31 -7.13 14.52
N ALA A 137 1.06 -6.68 13.29
CA ALA A 137 1.92 -5.72 12.62
C ALA A 137 2.20 -4.62 13.63
N ARG A 138 3.45 -4.55 14.11
CA ARG A 138 3.87 -3.38 14.86
C ARG A 138 3.63 -2.22 13.90
N PRO A 139 2.96 -1.13 14.32
CA PRO A 139 3.09 0.08 13.56
C PRO A 139 4.60 0.32 13.50
N VAL A 140 5.17 0.25 12.30
CA VAL A 140 6.51 0.73 12.06
C VAL A 140 6.42 2.17 12.55
N ILE A 141 7.07 2.48 13.68
CA ILE A 141 7.29 3.88 14.05
C ILE A 141 8.36 4.36 13.07
N GLN A 142 7.94 4.54 11.81
CA GLN A 142 8.66 5.35 10.86
C GLN A 142 8.73 6.71 11.54
N LYS A 143 9.95 7.23 11.73
CA LYS A 143 10.10 8.62 12.18
C LYS A 143 9.44 9.48 11.11
N PHE A 144 8.20 9.88 11.35
CA PHE A 144 7.41 10.65 10.43
C PHE A 144 8.13 11.97 10.14
N LYS A 145 8.54 12.17 8.90
CA LYS A 145 9.05 13.47 8.47
C LYS A 145 7.85 14.38 8.27
N LYS A 146 7.74 15.37 9.13
CA LYS A 146 6.66 16.36 9.09
C LYS A 146 6.61 17.00 7.70
N GLY A 147 5.42 17.04 7.11
CA GLY A 147 5.22 17.62 5.79
C GLY A 147 5.64 16.72 4.64
N GLN A 148 5.87 15.42 4.89
CA GLN A 148 6.11 14.41 3.85
C GLN A 148 5.21 13.19 4.07
N ILE A 149 5.05 12.41 3.01
CA ILE A 149 4.39 11.12 2.89
C ILE A 149 5.48 10.09 2.61
N ALA A 150 5.42 8.94 3.27
CA ALA A 150 6.31 7.82 2.95
C ALA A 150 6.04 7.38 1.51
N ALA A 151 7.08 7.36 0.68
CA ALA A 151 6.96 7.03 -0.74
C ALA A 151 8.28 6.47 -1.27
N GLN A 152 8.25 5.93 -2.49
CA GLN A 152 9.42 5.44 -3.21
C GLN A 152 9.67 6.26 -4.46
N PRO A 153 10.92 6.63 -4.78
CA PRO A 153 12.15 6.21 -4.10
C PRO A 153 12.56 7.13 -2.92
N TYR A 154 11.79 8.18 -2.63
CA TYR A 154 12.03 9.12 -1.54
C TYR A 154 10.71 9.56 -0.88
N ASP A 155 10.78 10.07 0.36
CA ASP A 155 9.63 10.64 1.05
C ASP A 155 9.15 11.92 0.33
N TRP A 156 7.89 11.98 -0.06
CA TRP A 156 7.35 13.03 -0.93
C TRP A 156 6.48 14.05 -0.15
N PRO A 157 6.46 15.35 -0.49
CA PRO A 157 7.28 16.03 -1.50
C PRO A 157 8.71 16.19 -1.02
N HIS A 158 9.65 16.38 -1.95
CA HIS A 158 11.09 16.41 -1.65
C HIS A 158 11.49 17.52 -0.65
N ASP A 159 10.71 18.60 -0.58
CA ASP A 159 10.97 19.78 0.26
C ASP A 159 10.12 19.84 1.54
N ALA A 160 9.41 18.76 1.88
CA ALA A 160 8.57 18.64 3.07
C ALA A 160 7.42 19.66 3.18
N THR A 161 6.84 20.03 2.03
CA THR A 161 5.69 20.95 1.96
C THR A 161 4.35 20.28 1.67
N PHE A 162 4.09 19.08 2.20
CA PHE A 162 2.74 18.50 2.15
C PHE A 162 1.77 19.29 3.05
N THR A 163 1.00 20.20 2.45
CA THR A 163 0.01 21.05 3.15
C THR A 163 -1.16 21.43 2.23
N PRO A 164 -2.32 21.85 2.77
CA PRO A 164 -3.45 22.33 1.98
C PRO A 164 -3.14 23.55 1.08
N PHE A 165 -2.07 24.29 1.34
CA PHE A 165 -1.72 25.49 0.58
C PHE A 165 -0.83 25.22 -0.63
N THR A 166 -0.22 24.04 -0.68
CA THR A 166 0.83 23.70 -1.64
C THR A 166 0.52 22.42 -2.40
N THR A 167 -0.40 21.59 -1.90
CA THR A 167 -0.70 20.27 -2.45
C THR A 167 -2.14 20.14 -2.88
N ALA A 168 -2.37 19.55 -4.05
CA ALA A 168 -3.69 19.17 -4.53
C ALA A 168 -3.84 17.65 -4.73
N LEU A 169 -5.04 17.13 -4.47
CA LEU A 169 -5.47 15.82 -4.95
C LEU A 169 -6.05 15.98 -6.35
N VAL A 170 -5.64 15.11 -7.27
CA VAL A 170 -6.16 15.05 -8.64
C VAL A 170 -6.76 13.67 -8.89
N ILE A 171 -8.07 13.63 -9.16
CA ILE A 171 -8.81 12.42 -9.52
C ILE A 171 -9.00 12.41 -11.03
N ILE A 172 -8.28 11.53 -11.71
CA ILE A 172 -8.19 11.51 -13.17
C ILE A 172 -9.20 10.52 -13.76
N ASP A 173 -10.12 11.04 -14.58
CA ASP A 173 -10.98 10.32 -15.52
C ASP A 173 -11.79 9.16 -14.93
N MET A 174 -12.27 9.32 -13.69
CA MET A 174 -13.22 8.39 -13.07
C MET A 174 -14.63 8.58 -13.63
N GLN A 175 -14.77 8.42 -14.95
CA GLN A 175 -16.00 8.61 -15.71
C GLN A 175 -16.73 7.29 -15.93
N LYS A 176 -18.04 7.36 -16.19
CA LYS A 176 -18.84 6.19 -16.54
C LYS A 176 -18.32 5.49 -17.81
N ASP A 177 -17.78 6.24 -18.76
CA ASP A 177 -17.15 5.72 -19.99
C ASP A 177 -15.91 4.84 -19.73
N PHE A 178 -15.24 5.01 -18.60
CA PHE A 178 -14.10 4.18 -18.21
C PHE A 178 -14.46 3.13 -17.15
N CYS A 179 -15.50 3.36 -16.34
CA CYS A 179 -15.76 2.57 -15.13
C CYS A 179 -17.12 1.87 -15.08
N ALA A 180 -18.03 2.11 -16.03
CA ALA A 180 -19.38 1.55 -16.02
C ALA A 180 -19.64 0.66 -17.24
N PRO A 181 -20.48 -0.39 -17.10
CA PRO A 181 -20.98 -1.14 -18.24
C PRO A 181 -21.69 -0.21 -19.25
N GLY A 182 -21.51 -0.49 -20.54
CA GLY A 182 -21.99 0.33 -21.66
C GLY A 182 -21.16 1.58 -21.94
N GLY A 183 -20.03 1.77 -21.23
CA GLY A 183 -19.08 2.86 -21.46
C GLY A 183 -18.04 2.57 -22.55
N TYR A 184 -17.28 3.59 -22.91
CA TYR A 184 -16.23 3.53 -23.94
C TYR A 184 -15.25 2.35 -23.82
N LEU A 185 -14.70 2.05 -22.64
CA LEU A 185 -13.68 0.98 -22.51
C LEU A 185 -14.20 -0.41 -22.84
N GLU A 186 -15.48 -0.69 -22.56
CA GLU A 186 -16.09 -1.98 -22.91
C GLU A 186 -16.16 -2.14 -24.43
N TYR A 187 -16.45 -1.06 -25.18
CA TYR A 187 -16.42 -1.05 -26.65
C TYR A 187 -15.01 -1.15 -27.23
N GLN A 188 -13.98 -0.82 -26.46
CA GLN A 188 -12.59 -1.09 -26.81
C GLN A 188 -12.16 -2.53 -26.45
N GLY A 189 -13.02 -3.33 -25.83
CA GLY A 189 -12.77 -4.72 -25.51
C GLY A 189 -11.99 -4.94 -24.21
N TYR A 190 -11.94 -3.96 -23.31
CA TYR A 190 -11.22 -4.07 -22.04
C TYR A 190 -12.12 -4.48 -20.88
N ASP A 191 -11.54 -5.23 -19.93
CA ASP A 191 -12.17 -5.49 -18.64
C ASP A 191 -12.12 -4.22 -17.77
N ILE A 192 -13.29 -3.76 -17.33
CA ILE A 192 -13.44 -2.57 -16.48
C ILE A 192 -13.34 -2.90 -14.98
N SER A 193 -13.30 -4.17 -14.58
CA SER A 193 -13.24 -4.59 -13.18
C SER A 193 -12.09 -3.94 -12.38
N PRO A 194 -10.86 -3.82 -12.93
CA PRO A 194 -9.78 -3.13 -12.24
C PRO A 194 -10.07 -1.65 -11.96
N THR A 195 -10.73 -0.95 -12.89
CA THR A 195 -11.08 0.47 -12.73
C THR A 195 -12.13 0.68 -11.64
N ARG A 196 -13.03 -0.28 -11.44
CA ARG A 196 -14.04 -0.24 -10.37
C ARG A 196 -13.45 -0.62 -9.01
N ALA A 197 -12.48 -1.53 -8.98
CA ALA A 197 -11.89 -2.03 -7.73
C ALA A 197 -11.23 -0.94 -6.88
N ILE A 198 -10.77 0.16 -7.49
CA ILE A 198 -10.10 1.27 -6.79
C ILE A 198 -11.08 2.31 -6.20
N ILE A 199 -12.37 2.27 -6.55
CA ILE A 199 -13.37 3.28 -6.13
C ILE A 199 -13.41 3.46 -4.60
N PRO A 200 -13.46 2.41 -3.77
CA PRO A 200 -13.49 2.59 -2.31
C PRO A 200 -12.25 3.30 -1.75
N ARG A 201 -11.08 3.11 -2.38
CA ARG A 201 -9.84 3.80 -1.99
C ARG A 201 -9.88 5.27 -2.36
N LEU A 202 -10.36 5.59 -3.56
CA LEU A 202 -10.58 6.95 -4.01
C LEU A 202 -11.60 7.69 -3.13
N GLN A 203 -12.70 7.05 -2.73
CA GLN A 203 -13.68 7.66 -1.84
C GLN A 203 -13.08 8.01 -0.47
N ASN A 204 -12.27 7.11 0.10
CA ASN A 204 -11.58 7.36 1.36
C ASN A 204 -10.60 8.53 1.26
N LEU A 205 -9.77 8.56 0.21
CA LEU A 205 -8.85 9.68 -0.06
C LEU A 205 -9.62 10.99 -0.23
N LEU A 206 -10.63 11.00 -1.11
CA LEU A 206 -11.45 12.18 -1.40
C LEU A 206 -12.08 12.76 -0.12
N GLN A 207 -12.71 11.93 0.70
CA GLN A 207 -13.30 12.36 1.98
C GLN A 207 -12.25 12.95 2.93
N ASN A 208 -11.07 12.33 3.02
CA ASN A 208 -10.01 12.79 3.91
C ASN A 208 -9.35 14.10 3.44
N PHE A 209 -9.18 14.28 2.13
CA PHE A 209 -8.70 15.53 1.53
C PHE A 209 -9.70 16.67 1.73
N ARG A 210 -11.00 16.41 1.48
CA ARG A 210 -12.10 17.35 1.78
C ARG A 210 -12.07 17.79 3.23
N ALA A 211 -12.04 16.82 4.16
CA ALA A 211 -12.02 17.10 5.60
C ALA A 211 -10.73 17.82 6.07
N ALA A 212 -9.65 17.74 5.31
CA ALA A 212 -8.38 18.42 5.60
C ALA A 212 -8.23 19.77 4.87
N GLY A 213 -9.21 20.16 4.03
CA GLY A 213 -9.22 21.44 3.31
C GLY A 213 -8.23 21.52 2.15
N PHE A 214 -7.74 20.39 1.64
CA PHE A 214 -6.84 20.38 0.48
C PHE A 214 -7.62 20.69 -0.81
N PRO A 215 -7.03 21.44 -1.75
CA PRO A 215 -7.55 21.58 -3.11
C PRO A 215 -7.75 20.21 -3.78
N ILE A 216 -8.89 20.05 -4.45
CA ILE A 216 -9.25 18.84 -5.18
C ILE A 216 -9.62 19.23 -6.60
N TYR A 217 -9.07 18.51 -7.57
CA TYR A 217 -9.36 18.68 -8.98
C TYR A 217 -9.78 17.34 -9.57
N HIS A 218 -10.77 17.38 -10.45
CA HIS A 218 -11.22 16.22 -11.21
C HIS A 218 -10.92 16.43 -12.68
N THR A 219 -10.66 15.36 -13.43
CA THR A 219 -10.55 15.45 -14.89
C THR A 219 -11.56 14.55 -15.56
N ARG A 220 -11.97 14.94 -16.76
CA ARG A 220 -12.78 14.13 -17.66
C ARG A 220 -12.20 14.20 -19.07
N GLU A 221 -11.88 13.05 -19.64
CA GLU A 221 -11.54 12.94 -21.04
C GLU A 221 -12.81 13.01 -21.88
N GLY A 222 -12.82 13.95 -22.85
CA GLY A 222 -13.88 13.98 -23.83
C GLY A 222 -13.82 15.15 -24.81
N HIS A 223 -14.59 14.99 -25.87
CA HIS A 223 -14.62 15.91 -27.00
C HIS A 223 -15.91 16.72 -27.05
N ARG A 224 -15.85 17.89 -27.70
CA ARG A 224 -17.04 18.71 -27.92
C ARG A 224 -18.10 17.93 -28.72
N PRO A 225 -19.40 18.23 -28.54
CA PRO A 225 -20.48 17.56 -29.28
C PRO A 225 -20.35 17.63 -30.81
N ASP A 226 -19.78 18.71 -31.32
CA ASP A 226 -19.48 18.95 -32.74
C ASP A 226 -18.20 18.22 -33.25
N LEU A 227 -17.54 17.46 -32.37
CA LEU A 227 -16.28 16.74 -32.63
C LEU A 227 -15.11 17.64 -33.03
N SER A 228 -15.20 18.96 -32.83
CA SER A 228 -14.16 19.89 -33.29
C SER A 228 -12.82 19.72 -32.55
N THR A 229 -12.83 19.03 -31.41
CA THR A 229 -11.63 18.68 -30.62
C THR A 229 -11.15 17.26 -30.86
N LEU A 230 -11.75 16.50 -31.79
CA LEU A 230 -11.35 15.12 -32.11
C LEU A 230 -10.51 15.11 -33.39
N SER A 231 -9.25 14.69 -33.28
CA SER A 231 -8.38 14.55 -34.45
C SER A 231 -8.78 13.36 -35.33
N SER A 232 -8.55 13.45 -36.65
CA SER A 232 -8.82 12.34 -37.58
C SER A 232 -8.08 11.05 -37.22
N ARG A 233 -6.84 11.17 -36.72
CA ARG A 233 -6.01 10.06 -36.24
C ARG A 233 -6.64 9.36 -35.04
N GLU A 234 -7.13 10.11 -34.07
CA GLU A 234 -7.77 9.56 -32.87
C GLU A 234 -9.14 8.96 -33.20
N ASN A 235 -9.90 9.63 -34.05
CA ASN A 235 -11.15 9.13 -34.59
C ASN A 235 -10.97 7.75 -35.24
N HIS A 236 -9.91 7.59 -36.06
CA HIS A 236 -9.54 6.32 -36.67
C HIS A 236 -9.17 5.25 -35.62
N ARG A 237 -8.26 5.56 -34.68
CA ARG A 237 -7.81 4.59 -33.66
C ARG A 237 -8.93 4.12 -32.75
N SER A 238 -9.82 5.02 -32.32
CA SER A 238 -10.95 4.67 -31.44
C SER A 238 -11.95 3.70 -32.07
N ARG A 239 -11.95 3.56 -33.40
CA ARG A 239 -12.79 2.62 -34.16
C ARG A 239 -12.02 1.38 -34.62
N ASN A 240 -10.72 1.32 -34.36
CA ASN A 240 -9.89 0.20 -34.73
C ASN A 240 -9.98 -0.91 -33.67
N ASN A 241 -11.19 -1.43 -33.49
CA ASN A 241 -11.53 -2.51 -32.58
C ASN A 241 -12.65 -3.36 -33.21
N PRO A 242 -12.95 -4.57 -32.68
CA PRO A 242 -13.94 -5.46 -33.29
C PRO A 242 -15.36 -4.89 -33.42
N SER A 243 -15.77 -3.93 -32.59
CA SER A 243 -17.09 -3.31 -32.65
C SER A 243 -17.20 -2.21 -33.72
N ALA A 244 -16.06 -1.68 -34.20
CA ALA A 244 -15.96 -0.46 -35.01
C ALA A 244 -16.61 0.80 -34.40
N LEU A 245 -17.08 0.72 -33.15
CA LEU A 245 -17.58 1.86 -32.39
C LEU A 245 -16.40 2.56 -31.72
N GLY A 246 -16.45 3.88 -31.72
CA GLY A 246 -15.40 4.72 -31.16
C GLY A 246 -15.96 6.07 -30.73
N ILE A 247 -15.08 7.05 -30.55
CA ILE A 247 -15.47 8.36 -30.03
C ILE A 247 -16.57 8.98 -30.90
N GLY A 248 -17.65 9.40 -30.26
CA GLY A 248 -18.83 9.98 -30.89
C GLY A 248 -19.87 9.00 -31.42
N SER A 249 -19.58 7.69 -31.45
CA SER A 249 -20.57 6.65 -31.75
C SER A 249 -21.62 6.56 -30.64
N GLN A 250 -22.85 6.17 -30.99
CA GLN A 250 -23.93 5.98 -30.03
C GLN A 250 -23.71 4.71 -29.20
N GLY A 251 -23.72 4.85 -27.87
CA GLY A 251 -23.77 3.76 -26.91
C GLY A 251 -24.98 3.87 -25.94
N PRO A 252 -25.12 2.93 -24.99
CA PRO A 252 -26.19 2.93 -23.99
C PRO A 252 -26.19 4.15 -23.07
N LEU A 253 -25.02 4.73 -22.83
CA LEU A 253 -24.83 5.90 -21.97
C LEU A 253 -24.71 7.21 -22.76
N GLY A 254 -25.17 7.23 -24.02
CA GLY A 254 -25.01 8.38 -24.91
C GLY A 254 -23.85 8.21 -25.90
N ARG A 255 -23.41 9.30 -26.50
CA ARG A 255 -22.27 9.28 -27.44
C ARG A 255 -20.95 9.12 -26.68
N LEU A 256 -20.16 8.11 -27.05
CA LEU A 256 -18.93 7.74 -26.35
C LEU A 256 -17.90 8.89 -26.32
N LEU A 257 -17.41 9.24 -25.12
CA LEU A 257 -16.46 10.32 -24.85
C LEU A 257 -16.88 11.71 -25.38
N ILE A 258 -18.19 11.98 -25.43
CA ILE A 258 -18.71 13.30 -25.82
C ILE A 258 -19.18 14.07 -24.59
N ARG A 259 -18.70 15.32 -24.47
CA ARG A 259 -19.04 16.21 -23.35
C ARG A 259 -20.55 16.44 -23.26
N GLY A 260 -21.09 16.27 -22.06
CA GLY A 260 -22.51 16.44 -21.75
C GLY A 260 -23.33 15.15 -21.83
N GLU A 261 -22.77 14.06 -22.36
CA GLU A 261 -23.42 12.75 -22.35
C GLU A 261 -23.27 12.06 -20.99
N VAL A 262 -24.19 11.13 -20.67
CA VAL A 262 -24.20 10.40 -19.39
C VAL A 262 -22.91 9.61 -19.19
N GLY A 263 -22.40 8.95 -20.25
CA GLY A 263 -21.15 8.18 -20.21
C GLY A 263 -19.92 9.04 -19.92
N HIS A 264 -19.90 10.27 -20.42
CA HIS A 264 -18.78 11.18 -20.21
C HIS A 264 -18.70 11.70 -18.77
N ASP A 265 -19.79 11.70 -18.00
CA ASP A 265 -19.78 12.28 -16.67
C ASP A 265 -19.05 11.39 -15.63
N THR A 266 -18.60 12.02 -14.56
CA THR A 266 -17.97 11.34 -13.41
C THR A 266 -18.94 10.32 -12.80
N ILE A 267 -18.41 9.20 -12.31
CA ILE A 267 -19.21 8.22 -11.56
C ILE A 267 -19.79 8.85 -10.28
N ASP A 268 -20.97 8.39 -9.88
CA ASP A 268 -21.72 9.00 -8.79
C ASP A 268 -20.97 8.88 -7.44
N GLU A 269 -20.20 7.80 -7.26
CA GLU A 269 -19.42 7.51 -6.06
C GLU A 269 -18.32 8.55 -5.77
N LEU A 270 -17.85 9.25 -6.80
CA LEU A 270 -16.74 10.20 -6.74
C LEU A 270 -17.14 11.60 -7.26
N TYR A 271 -18.44 11.90 -7.25
CA TYR A 271 -18.93 13.12 -7.88
C TYR A 271 -18.30 14.39 -7.25
N PRO A 272 -17.88 15.37 -8.09
CA PRO A 272 -17.28 16.62 -7.61
C PRO A 272 -18.26 17.47 -6.79
N LEU A 273 -17.73 18.19 -5.79
CA LEU A 273 -18.47 19.27 -5.14
C LEU A 273 -18.41 20.57 -5.97
N PRO A 274 -19.33 21.53 -5.76
CA PRO A 274 -19.36 22.78 -6.54
C PRO A 274 -18.06 23.60 -6.53
N ASP A 275 -17.25 23.49 -5.49
CA ASP A 275 -15.97 24.18 -5.32
C ASP A 275 -14.74 23.35 -5.76
N GLU A 276 -14.96 22.16 -6.31
CA GLU A 276 -13.92 21.27 -6.85
C GLU A 276 -13.90 21.37 -8.38
N PRO A 277 -12.90 22.02 -9.00
CA PRO A 277 -12.89 22.22 -10.44
C PRO A 277 -12.81 20.91 -11.21
N VAL A 278 -13.55 20.85 -12.32
CA VAL A 278 -13.57 19.71 -13.26
C VAL A 278 -12.95 20.14 -14.59
N ILE A 279 -11.89 19.45 -14.99
CA ILE A 279 -11.11 19.76 -16.20
C ILE A 279 -11.55 18.84 -17.34
N ASP A 280 -12.26 19.39 -18.33
CA ASP A 280 -12.61 18.66 -19.55
C ASP A 280 -11.48 18.72 -20.57
N LYS A 281 -10.70 17.64 -20.66
CA LYS A 281 -9.51 17.52 -21.52
C LYS A 281 -9.83 16.75 -22.81
N PRO A 282 -9.44 17.26 -23.99
CA PRO A 282 -9.63 16.55 -25.26
C PRO A 282 -8.53 15.52 -25.56
N GLY A 283 -7.54 15.37 -24.67
CA GLY A 283 -6.43 14.43 -24.81
C GLY A 283 -6.13 13.70 -23.50
N ARG A 284 -5.05 12.92 -23.50
CA ARG A 284 -4.67 12.08 -22.34
C ARG A 284 -4.13 12.89 -21.16
N GLY A 285 -3.26 13.85 -21.43
CA GLY A 285 -2.68 14.75 -20.43
C GLY A 285 -3.65 15.87 -20.01
N ALA A 286 -3.78 16.11 -18.71
CA ALA A 286 -4.70 17.11 -18.18
C ALA A 286 -4.27 18.55 -18.46
N PHE A 287 -3.01 18.80 -18.84
CA PHE A 287 -2.51 20.15 -19.13
C PHE A 287 -2.74 20.56 -20.60
N ALA A 288 -2.80 19.59 -21.51
CA ALA A 288 -2.89 19.86 -22.94
C ALA A 288 -4.26 20.46 -23.31
N HIS A 289 -4.25 21.73 -23.73
CA HIS A 289 -5.44 22.47 -24.19
C HIS A 289 -6.52 22.69 -23.11
N THR A 290 -6.10 22.88 -21.86
CA THR A 290 -6.97 23.17 -20.72
C THR A 290 -6.49 24.39 -19.94
N ASP A 291 -7.26 24.82 -18.96
CA ASP A 291 -6.91 25.84 -17.97
C ASP A 291 -6.33 25.24 -16.68
N PHE A 292 -5.99 23.94 -16.67
CA PHE A 292 -5.58 23.24 -15.45
C PHE A 292 -4.36 23.88 -14.78
N GLU A 293 -3.32 24.22 -15.55
CA GLU A 293 -2.15 24.90 -15.00
C GLU A 293 -2.50 26.25 -14.39
N LEU A 294 -3.32 27.06 -15.08
CA LEU A 294 -3.75 28.37 -14.58
C LEU A 294 -4.42 28.22 -13.21
N LEU A 295 -5.32 27.26 -13.05
CA LEU A 295 -6.03 27.01 -11.80
C LEU A 295 -5.06 26.56 -10.68
N LEU A 296 -4.12 25.67 -10.97
CA LEU A 296 -3.11 25.23 -10.00
C LEU A 296 -2.22 26.38 -9.54
N ARG A 297 -1.71 27.18 -10.48
CA ARG A 297 -0.82 28.32 -10.20
C ARG A 297 -1.52 29.40 -9.39
N ASN A 298 -2.75 29.76 -9.74
CA ASN A 298 -3.55 30.73 -8.99
C ASN A 298 -3.85 30.28 -7.55
N LYS A 299 -3.96 28.96 -7.32
CA LYS A 299 -4.15 28.38 -5.99
C LYS A 299 -2.84 28.26 -5.19
N GLY A 300 -1.68 28.46 -5.83
CA GLY A 300 -0.36 28.28 -5.21
C GLY A 300 0.07 26.82 -5.08
N VAL A 301 -0.59 25.91 -5.82
CA VAL A 301 -0.26 24.48 -5.82
C VAL A 301 1.08 24.26 -6.52
N LYS A 302 1.93 23.44 -5.90
CA LYS A 302 3.20 22.97 -6.45
C LYS A 302 3.39 21.46 -6.34
N ASN A 303 2.57 20.80 -5.52
CA ASN A 303 2.63 19.36 -5.27
C ASN A 303 1.33 18.72 -5.78
N LEU A 304 1.42 17.67 -6.60
CA LEU A 304 0.26 16.94 -7.13
C LEU A 304 0.27 15.49 -6.66
N LEU A 305 -0.83 15.08 -6.02
CA LEU A 305 -1.10 13.69 -5.69
C LEU A 305 -2.12 13.14 -6.68
N LEU A 306 -1.68 12.20 -7.52
CA LEU A 306 -2.39 11.72 -8.70
C LEU A 306 -3.04 10.37 -8.44
N THR A 307 -4.30 10.25 -8.84
CA THR A 307 -5.16 9.06 -8.65
C THR A 307 -6.11 8.89 -9.85
N GLY A 308 -6.74 7.72 -10.00
CA GLY A 308 -7.77 7.48 -11.02
C GLY A 308 -7.36 6.51 -12.13
N VAL A 309 -7.77 6.78 -13.37
CA VAL A 309 -7.53 5.86 -14.50
C VAL A 309 -7.17 6.57 -15.82
N THR A 310 -6.49 5.91 -16.77
CA THR A 310 -5.66 4.71 -16.54
C THR A 310 -4.25 5.10 -16.12
N THR A 311 -3.59 4.22 -15.38
CA THR A 311 -2.25 4.46 -14.80
C THR A 311 -1.22 4.79 -15.89
N ASP A 312 -1.20 3.98 -16.93
CA ASP A 312 -0.24 4.00 -18.02
C ASP A 312 -0.51 5.07 -19.08
N VAL A 313 -1.75 5.57 -19.17
CA VAL A 313 -2.15 6.56 -20.18
C VAL A 313 -2.38 7.92 -19.54
N CYS A 314 -3.57 8.20 -18.99
CA CYS A 314 -3.95 9.55 -18.57
C CYS A 314 -3.18 10.02 -17.34
N ILE A 315 -2.96 9.13 -16.36
CA ILE A 315 -2.18 9.45 -15.16
C ILE A 315 -0.72 9.70 -15.53
N SER A 316 -0.04 8.75 -16.20
CA SER A 316 1.36 8.88 -16.62
C SER A 316 1.59 10.11 -17.50
N THR A 317 0.70 10.38 -18.47
CA THR A 317 0.83 11.56 -19.34
C THR A 317 0.70 12.84 -18.53
N THR A 318 -0.31 12.94 -17.65
CA THR A 318 -0.51 14.12 -16.80
C THR A 318 0.66 14.32 -15.82
N MET A 319 1.21 13.24 -15.26
CA MET A 319 2.36 13.28 -14.37
C MET A 319 3.61 13.80 -15.08
N ARG A 320 3.90 13.30 -16.28
CA ARG A 320 5.05 13.74 -17.08
C ARG A 320 4.91 15.21 -17.47
N GLU A 321 3.71 15.63 -17.89
CA GLU A 321 3.41 17.04 -18.16
C GLU A 321 3.60 17.94 -16.94
N ALA A 322 3.18 17.48 -15.76
CA ALA A 322 3.33 18.21 -14.51
C ALA A 322 4.80 18.31 -14.08
N ASN A 323 5.53 17.20 -14.16
CA ASN A 323 6.97 17.13 -13.85
C ASN A 323 7.77 18.11 -14.72
N ASP A 324 7.54 18.12 -16.03
CA ASP A 324 8.24 19.03 -16.96
C ASP A 324 7.91 20.51 -16.71
N ARG A 325 6.78 20.79 -16.04
CA ARG A 325 6.36 22.13 -15.60
C ARG A 325 6.83 22.48 -14.18
N GLY A 326 7.60 21.59 -13.55
CA GLY A 326 8.17 21.79 -12.22
C GLY A 326 7.21 21.54 -11.06
N PHE A 327 6.13 20.80 -11.26
CA PHE A 327 5.32 20.30 -10.13
C PHE A 327 5.97 19.05 -9.54
N ASP A 328 6.01 18.95 -8.21
CA ASP A 328 6.43 17.74 -7.52
C ASP A 328 5.25 16.76 -7.47
N CYS A 329 5.42 15.54 -7.99
CA CYS A 329 4.32 14.62 -8.23
C CYS A 329 4.47 13.31 -7.47
N VAL A 330 3.35 12.77 -6.99
CA VAL A 330 3.26 11.42 -6.44
C VAL A 330 2.05 10.68 -7.00
N VAL A 331 2.21 9.39 -7.32
CA VAL A 331 1.11 8.50 -7.71
C VAL A 331 0.75 7.60 -6.54
N VAL A 332 -0.55 7.47 -6.25
CA VAL A 332 -1.06 6.54 -5.22
C VAL A 332 -1.41 5.21 -5.87
N GLU A 333 -0.54 4.22 -5.71
CA GLU A 333 -0.58 2.98 -6.52
C GLU A 333 -1.90 2.21 -6.38
N ASP A 334 -2.41 2.05 -5.16
CA ASP A 334 -3.66 1.34 -4.87
C ASP A 334 -4.93 2.18 -5.08
N ALA A 335 -4.77 3.43 -5.53
CA ALA A 335 -5.84 4.31 -5.99
C ALA A 335 -5.71 4.65 -7.49
N CYS A 336 -4.96 3.83 -8.23
CA CYS A 336 -4.82 3.89 -9.67
C CYS A 336 -5.07 2.51 -10.29
N ALA A 337 -5.59 2.47 -11.51
CA ALA A 337 -5.73 1.21 -12.25
C ALA A 337 -5.38 1.39 -13.72
N ALA A 338 -4.95 0.31 -14.37
CA ALA A 338 -4.88 0.20 -15.83
C ALA A 338 -5.72 -1.00 -16.28
N THR A 339 -6.08 -1.02 -17.56
CA THR A 339 -6.82 -2.16 -18.14
C THR A 339 -5.95 -3.42 -18.22
N GLU A 340 -4.64 -3.25 -18.27
CA GLU A 340 -3.64 -4.33 -18.27
C GLU A 340 -2.74 -4.21 -17.02
N PRO A 341 -2.74 -5.18 -16.09
CA PRO A 341 -1.96 -5.12 -14.86
C PRO A 341 -0.46 -4.89 -15.08
N SER A 342 0.11 -5.47 -16.14
CA SER A 342 1.54 -5.28 -16.44
C SER A 342 1.88 -3.83 -16.82
N LEU A 343 0.95 -3.10 -17.46
CA LEU A 343 1.12 -1.67 -17.79
C LEU A 343 1.02 -0.79 -16.53
N HIS A 344 0.15 -1.15 -15.58
CA HIS A 344 0.11 -0.48 -14.28
C HIS A 344 1.46 -0.59 -13.56
N THR A 345 1.95 -1.82 -13.36
CA THR A 345 3.22 -2.05 -12.64
C THR A 345 4.41 -1.40 -13.34
N SER A 346 4.57 -1.59 -14.65
CA SER A 346 5.70 -1.03 -15.40
C SER A 346 5.70 0.50 -15.42
N THR A 347 4.52 1.12 -15.43
CA THR A 347 4.40 2.58 -15.32
C THR A 347 4.87 3.08 -13.95
N LEU A 348 4.43 2.43 -12.87
CA LEU A 348 4.87 2.75 -11.50
C LEU A 348 6.38 2.57 -11.34
N ASP A 349 6.95 1.51 -11.91
CA ASP A 349 8.39 1.28 -11.91
C ASP A 349 9.13 2.37 -12.67
N SER A 350 8.63 2.79 -13.84
CA SER A 350 9.24 3.87 -14.64
C SER A 350 9.33 5.19 -13.88
N ILE A 351 8.35 5.49 -13.02
CA ILE A 351 8.34 6.70 -12.18
C ILE A 351 9.53 6.71 -11.21
N LYS A 352 9.84 5.55 -10.62
CA LYS A 352 10.87 5.39 -9.57
C LYS A 352 12.30 5.35 -10.10
N MET A 353 12.48 5.22 -11.42
CA MET A 353 13.81 5.16 -12.05
C MET A 353 14.59 6.46 -11.86
N GLU A 354 15.92 6.38 -11.95
CA GLU A 354 16.84 7.52 -11.84
C GLU A 354 16.62 8.40 -10.59
N GLY A 355 16.23 7.78 -9.46
CA GLY A 355 15.97 8.50 -8.22
C GLY A 355 14.62 9.19 -8.16
N GLY A 356 13.69 8.81 -9.03
CA GLY A 356 12.34 9.36 -9.10
C GLY A 356 12.18 10.37 -10.23
N ILE A 357 12.56 9.97 -11.45
CA ILE A 357 12.64 10.84 -12.65
C ILE A 357 11.35 11.62 -12.94
N PHE A 358 10.18 11.08 -12.57
CA PHE A 358 8.89 11.76 -12.71
C PHE A 358 8.24 12.12 -11.36
N GLY A 359 8.85 11.75 -10.24
CA GLY A 359 8.28 11.90 -8.90
C GLY A 359 8.43 10.64 -8.04
N ALA A 360 7.41 10.37 -7.23
CA ALA A 360 7.38 9.21 -6.33
C ALA A 360 6.09 8.37 -6.47
N VAL A 361 6.08 7.19 -5.84
CA VAL A 361 4.93 6.29 -5.72
C VAL A 361 4.68 6.00 -4.24
N THR A 362 3.42 6.05 -3.81
CA THR A 362 2.99 5.83 -2.43
C THR A 362 1.73 4.98 -2.36
N SER A 363 1.32 4.56 -1.16
CA SER A 363 0.06 3.86 -0.90
C SER A 363 -0.98 4.81 -0.30
N SER A 364 -2.26 4.50 -0.49
CA SER A 364 -3.36 5.26 0.11
C SER A 364 -3.26 5.28 1.64
N ALA A 365 -2.77 4.20 2.25
CA ALA A 365 -2.55 4.11 3.69
C ALA A 365 -1.53 5.14 4.19
N ASP A 366 -0.40 5.29 3.48
CA ASP A 366 0.63 6.26 3.85
C ASP A 366 0.13 7.71 3.70
N VAL A 367 -0.69 7.97 2.67
CA VAL A 367 -1.33 9.26 2.45
C VAL A 367 -2.29 9.61 3.58
N ILE A 368 -3.18 8.68 3.97
CA ILE A 368 -4.09 8.86 5.10
C ILE A 368 -3.31 9.12 6.39
N GLN A 369 -2.26 8.33 6.64
CA GLN A 369 -1.42 8.52 7.81
C GLN A 369 -0.77 9.91 7.85
N ALA A 370 -0.31 10.43 6.71
CA ALA A 370 0.25 11.77 6.60
C ALA A 370 -0.78 12.87 6.86
N LEU A 371 -2.02 12.70 6.38
CA LEU A 371 -3.13 13.63 6.65
C LEU A 371 -3.50 13.67 8.14
N GLU A 372 -3.57 12.52 8.81
CA GLU A 372 -3.82 12.45 10.26
C GLU A 372 -2.73 13.17 11.05
N ASN A 373 -1.46 12.95 10.65
CA ASN A 373 -0.32 13.64 11.23
C ASN A 373 -0.44 15.17 11.03
N PHE A 374 -0.80 15.63 9.84
CA PHE A 374 -1.05 17.05 9.57
C PHE A 374 -2.17 17.63 10.46
N LYS A 375 -3.31 16.94 10.58
CA LYS A 375 -4.43 17.35 11.43
C LYS A 375 -4.00 17.46 12.90
N SER A 376 -3.31 16.44 13.43
CA SER A 376 -2.88 16.42 14.83
C SER A 376 -1.90 17.56 15.17
N VAL A 377 -1.01 17.92 14.25
CA VAL A 377 -0.07 19.04 14.42
C VAL A 377 -0.79 20.39 14.33
N THR A 378 -1.73 20.52 13.40
CA THR A 378 -2.49 21.75 13.17
C THR A 378 -3.44 22.05 14.32
N VAL A 379 -4.15 21.03 14.83
CA VAL A 379 -4.98 21.14 16.06
C VAL A 379 -4.13 21.54 17.26
N LYS A 380 -2.94 20.94 17.45
CA LYS A 380 -2.03 21.34 18.54
C LYS A 380 -1.51 22.77 18.43
N LYS A 381 -1.29 23.28 17.21
CA LYS A 381 -0.86 24.68 16.98
C LYS A 381 -2.00 25.70 17.07
N LEU A 382 -3.23 25.31 16.71
CA LEU A 382 -4.42 26.17 16.75
C LEU A 382 -5.18 26.10 18.08
N ALA A 383 -5.00 25.06 18.91
CA ALA A 383 -5.65 24.95 20.23
C ALA A 383 -5.49 26.19 21.13
N PRO A 384 -4.31 26.87 21.18
CA PRO A 384 -4.18 28.12 21.93
C PRO A 384 -4.96 29.29 21.32
N GLN A 385 -5.15 29.31 19.99
CA GLN A 385 -5.87 30.37 19.27
C GLN A 385 -7.40 30.15 19.29
N MET A 386 -7.85 28.89 19.31
CA MET A 386 -9.26 28.52 19.44
C MET A 386 -9.78 28.68 20.88
N ALA A 387 -8.96 28.43 21.89
CA ALA A 387 -9.31 28.72 23.29
C ALA A 387 -9.44 30.24 23.57
N ALA A 388 -8.68 31.06 22.85
CA ALA A 388 -8.76 32.52 22.96
C ALA A 388 -10.00 33.13 22.26
N GLN A 389 -10.64 32.40 21.35
CA GLN A 389 -11.83 32.86 20.61
C GLN A 389 -13.17 32.37 21.20
N MET A 390 -13.15 31.45 22.17
CA MET A 390 -14.35 31.01 22.90
C MET A 390 -14.50 31.68 24.29
N GLY A 391 -13.68 32.70 24.59
CA GLY A 391 -13.64 33.40 25.86
C GLY A 391 -13.90 34.91 25.79
N THR A 392 -14.55 35.40 24.73
CA THR A 392 -14.94 36.81 24.57
C THR A 392 -16.34 36.94 24.01
#